data_AF-A0A971W7P7-F1
#
_entry.id   AF-A0A971W7P7-F1
#
_cell.length_a   1.000
_cell.length_b   1.000
_cell.length_c   1.000
_cell.angle_alpha   90.00
_cell.angle_beta   90.00
_cell.angle_gamma   90.00
#
_symmetry.space_group_name_H-M   'P 1'
#
loop_
_entity.id
_entity.type
_entity.pdbx_description
1 polymer ?
#
loop_
_entity_poly.entity_id
_entity_poly.type
_entity_poly.pdbx_seq_one_letter_code
_entity_poly.pdbx_strand_id
1 'polypeptide(L)'
;MDLQGKNNGLNNPGDVLRKAADKLATLDPKFVCLKSGVIYNREQDSYLLPYLNRKYLVHHSSGKIEALFPECKDNINLWILFLHYLACADGT
;
A
#
# COMPACT_ATOMS: atom_id res chain seq x y z
N MET A 1 4.86 -12.25 -35.61
CA MET A 1 3.68 -11.99 -34.78
C MET A 1 3.48 -13.23 -33.95
N ASP A 2 3.88 -13.21 -32.69
CA ASP A 2 3.61 -14.31 -31.76
C ASP A 2 2.87 -13.73 -30.56
N LEU A 3 1.54 -13.89 -30.61
CA LEU A 3 0.61 -13.62 -29.53
C LEU A 3 0.70 -14.79 -28.53
N GLN A 4 1.72 -14.81 -27.69
CA GLN A 4 1.69 -15.60 -26.47
C GLN A 4 1.18 -14.73 -25.33
N GLY A 5 -0.02 -15.06 -24.87
CA GLY A 5 -0.76 -14.32 -23.85
C GLY A 5 0.05 -14.09 -22.58
N LYS A 6 0.11 -12.83 -22.15
CA LYS A 6 0.58 -12.40 -20.83
C LYS A 6 -0.32 -12.98 -19.75
N ASN A 7 -0.12 -14.25 -19.40
CA ASN A 7 -0.58 -14.79 -18.12
C ASN A 7 0.33 -14.24 -17.01
N ASN A 8 0.18 -12.97 -16.67
CA ASN A 8 0.80 -12.39 -15.47
C ASN A 8 0.00 -12.79 -14.24
N GLY A 9 -0.09 -14.10 -13.99
CA GLY A 9 -0.59 -14.64 -12.73
C GLY A 9 0.39 -14.26 -11.63
N LEU A 10 -0.01 -13.34 -10.75
CA LEU A 10 0.70 -13.09 -9.50
C LEU A 10 0.52 -14.33 -8.62
N ASN A 11 1.35 -15.35 -8.84
CA ASN A 11 1.18 -16.66 -8.21
C ASN A 11 1.68 -16.70 -6.75
N ASN A 12 2.26 -15.61 -6.23
CA ASN A 12 2.66 -15.50 -4.83
C ASN A 12 2.28 -14.15 -4.19
N PRO A 13 1.94 -14.12 -2.89
CA PRO A 13 1.60 -12.89 -2.17
C PRO A 13 2.72 -11.84 -2.15
N GLY A 14 3.99 -12.24 -2.22
CA GLY A 14 5.13 -11.32 -2.21
C GLY A 14 5.19 -10.43 -3.46
N ASP A 15 4.90 -11.00 -4.63
CA ASP A 15 4.86 -10.28 -5.90
C ASP A 15 3.65 -9.34 -5.95
N VAL A 16 2.51 -9.73 -5.37
CA VAL A 16 1.34 -8.86 -5.23
C VAL A 16 1.70 -7.66 -4.36
N LEU A 17 2.36 -7.92 -3.23
CA LEU A 17 2.79 -6.87 -2.30
C LEU A 17 3.76 -5.90 -2.98
N ARG A 18 4.79 -6.41 -3.66
CA ARG A 18 5.76 -5.60 -4.41
C ARG A 18 5.07 -4.73 -5.45
N LYS A 19 4.18 -5.31 -6.26
CA LYS A 19 3.45 -4.54 -7.28
C LYS A 19 2.54 -3.46 -6.69
N ALA A 20 1.93 -3.73 -5.54
CA ALA A 20 1.11 -2.74 -4.85
C ALA A 20 1.97 -1.59 -4.28
N ALA A 21 3.15 -1.91 -3.74
CA ALA A 21 4.13 -0.92 -3.30
C ALA A 21 4.64 -0.05 -4.47
N ASP A 22 5.07 -0.68 -5.56
CA ASP A 22 5.53 0.00 -6.77
C ASP A 22 4.44 0.94 -7.31
N LYS A 23 3.18 0.50 -7.32
CA LYS A 23 2.06 1.33 -7.74
C LYS A 23 1.90 2.55 -6.82
N LEU A 24 1.87 2.34 -5.50
CA LEU A 24 1.76 3.42 -4.52
C LEU A 24 2.88 4.46 -4.69
N ALA A 25 4.12 4.02 -4.90
CA ALA A 25 5.30 4.88 -5.05
C ALA A 25 5.25 5.79 -6.30
N THR A 26 4.40 5.49 -7.29
CA THR A 26 4.23 6.32 -8.49
C THR A 26 3.17 7.41 -8.36
N LEU A 27 2.41 7.43 -7.26
CA LEU A 27 1.33 8.39 -7.05
C LEU A 27 1.83 9.63 -6.30
N ASP A 28 1.22 10.79 -6.55
CA ASP A 28 1.47 11.97 -5.70
C ASP A 28 0.82 11.74 -4.32
N PRO A 29 1.56 11.86 -3.21
CA PRO A 29 1.02 11.73 -1.87
C PRO A 29 -0.18 12.63 -1.59
N LYS A 30 -0.27 13.81 -2.22
CA LYS A 30 -1.44 14.70 -2.09
C LYS A 30 -2.72 14.04 -2.62
N PHE A 31 -2.64 13.36 -3.76
CA PHE A 31 -3.80 12.67 -4.34
C PHE A 31 -4.17 11.43 -3.53
N VAL A 32 -3.18 10.71 -3.00
CA VAL A 32 -3.41 9.58 -2.10
C VAL A 32 -4.18 10.06 -0.86
N CYS A 33 -3.68 11.08 -0.16
CA CYS A 33 -4.35 11.69 1.00
C CYS A 33 -5.78 12.13 0.69
N LEU A 34 -5.99 12.82 -0.44
CA LEU A 34 -7.30 13.31 -0.83
C LEU A 34 -8.31 12.18 -1.01
N LYS A 35 -7.90 11.07 -1.65
CA LYS A 35 -8.79 9.96 -2.00
C LYS A 35 -8.99 8.95 -0.87
N SER A 36 -8.01 8.78 0.00
CA SER A 36 -8.04 7.77 1.07
C SER A 36 -8.24 8.35 2.47
N GLY A 37 -8.33 9.68 2.61
CA GLY A 37 -8.54 10.34 3.90
C GLY A 37 -7.42 10.13 4.92
N VAL A 38 -6.22 9.73 4.47
CA VAL A 38 -5.06 9.52 5.35
C VAL A 38 -4.20 10.76 5.46
N ILE A 39 -3.40 10.84 6.53
CA ILE A 39 -2.44 11.92 6.74
C ILE A 39 -1.07 11.45 6.23
N TYR A 40 -0.41 12.27 5.42
CA TYR A 40 0.96 12.02 4.97
C TYR A 40 1.96 12.86 5.76
N ASN A 41 2.93 12.18 6.38
CA ASN A 41 4.07 12.76 7.06
C ASN A 41 5.25 12.88 6.09
N ARG A 42 5.60 14.12 5.74
CA ARG A 42 6.71 14.42 4.81
C ARG A 42 8.09 14.15 5.40
N GLU A 43 8.27 14.28 6.71
CA GLU A 43 9.57 14.07 7.35
C GLU A 43 9.98 12.60 7.34
N GLN A 44 8.99 11.70 7.40
CA GLN A 44 9.19 10.26 7.46
C GLN A 44 8.78 9.52 6.17
N ASP A 45 8.36 10.26 5.13
CA ASP A 45 7.82 9.70 3.88
C ASP A 45 6.74 8.63 4.10
N SER A 46 5.78 8.89 5.01
CA SER A 46 4.85 7.86 5.45
C SER A 46 3.41 8.33 5.62
N TYR A 47 2.46 7.42 5.36
CA TYR A 47 1.03 7.62 5.60
C TYR A 47 0.63 7.06 6.96
N LEU A 48 -0.18 7.81 7.70
CA LEU A 48 -0.85 7.33 8.90
C LEU A 48 -2.20 6.71 8.52
N LEU A 49 -2.25 5.38 8.45
CA LEU A 49 -3.44 4.63 8.07
C LEU A 49 -4.16 4.09 9.32
N PRO A 50 -5.40 4.54 9.62
CA PRO A 50 -6.22 3.96 10.66
C PRO A 50 -6.91 2.68 10.18
N TYR A 51 -6.84 1.59 10.96
CA TYR A 51 -7.54 0.34 10.67
C TYR A 51 -7.87 -0.40 11.97
N LEU A 52 -9.14 -0.76 12.19
CA LEU A 52 -9.63 -1.48 13.38
C LEU A 52 -9.10 -0.92 14.72
N ASN A 53 -9.29 0.37 14.96
CA ASN A 53 -8.81 1.11 16.16
C ASN A 53 -7.29 1.10 16.35
N ARG A 54 -6.52 0.70 15.33
CA ARG A 54 -5.06 0.73 15.32
C ARG A 54 -4.58 1.70 14.25
N LYS A 55 -3.34 2.15 14.40
CA LYS A 55 -2.68 3.04 13.45
C LYS A 55 -1.46 2.33 12.87
N TYR A 56 -1.28 2.46 11.58
CA TYR A 56 -0.17 1.89 10.83
C TYR A 56 0.56 3.00 10.08
N LEU A 57 1.87 2.90 10.00
CA LEU A 57 2.70 3.74 9.16
C LEU A 57 2.98 3.00 7.87
N VAL A 58 2.61 3.59 6.74
CA VAL A 58 2.87 3.03 5.40
C VAL A 58 3.83 3.94 4.69
N HIS A 59 5.06 3.50 4.47
CA HIS A 59 6.08 4.26 3.76
C HIS A 59 5.72 4.38 2.27
N HIS A 60 5.70 5.60 1.74
CA HIS A 60 5.21 5.87 0.40
C HIS A 60 6.14 5.30 -0.68
N SER A 61 7.44 5.57 -0.58
CA SER A 61 8.43 5.13 -1.56
C SER A 61 8.70 3.62 -1.55
N SER A 62 8.63 2.97 -0.39
CA SER A 62 8.98 1.56 -0.23
C SER A 62 7.79 0.61 -0.08
N GLY A 63 6.60 1.14 0.23
CA GLY A 63 5.44 0.34 0.62
C GLY A 63 5.63 -0.46 1.92
N LYS A 64 6.70 -0.17 2.69
CA LYS A 64 6.94 -0.82 3.98
C LYS A 64 5.86 -0.41 4.96
N ILE A 65 5.34 -1.38 5.72
CA ILE A 65 4.29 -1.13 6.71
C ILE A 65 4.86 -1.42 8.10
N GLU A 66 4.71 -0.43 8.97
CA GLU A 66 5.12 -0.51 10.36
C GLU A 66 3.87 -0.35 11.24
N ALA A 67 3.59 -1.39 12.02
CA ALA A 67 2.57 -1.30 13.05
C ALA A 67 3.15 -0.50 14.23
N LEU A 68 2.41 0.51 14.70
CA LEU A 68 2.75 1.24 15.93
C LEU A 68 2.63 0.35 17.18
N PHE A 69 2.00 -0.83 17.03
CA PHE A 69 1.78 -1.80 18.09
C PHE A 69 2.37 -3.18 17.71
N PRO A 70 3.21 -3.79 18.58
CA PRO A 70 4.00 -4.98 18.26
C PRO A 70 3.17 -6.26 18.06
N GLU A 71 1.94 -6.33 18.57
CA GLU A 71 1.02 -7.47 18.41
C GLU A 71 0.47 -7.63 16.98
N CYS A 72 0.80 -6.71 16.07
CA CYS A 72 0.32 -6.70 14.69
C CYS A 72 1.38 -7.09 13.65
N LYS A 73 2.48 -7.72 14.09
CA LYS A 73 3.56 -8.12 13.19
C LYS A 73 3.10 -9.12 12.12
N ASP A 74 3.44 -8.79 10.88
CA ASP A 74 3.63 -9.71 9.75
C ASP A 74 2.40 -10.45 9.20
N ASN A 75 1.31 -9.71 8.93
CA ASN A 75 0.20 -10.22 8.11
C ASN A 75 0.30 -9.69 6.67
N ILE A 76 0.87 -10.49 5.77
CA ILE A 76 1.07 -10.12 4.35
C ILE A 76 -0.22 -9.76 3.62
N ASN A 77 -1.34 -10.43 3.94
CA ASN A 77 -2.63 -10.13 3.31
C ASN A 77 -3.13 -8.74 3.72
N LEU A 78 -2.93 -8.39 4.99
CA LEU A 78 -3.26 -7.06 5.49
C LEU A 78 -2.39 -5.98 4.83
N TRP A 79 -1.11 -6.27 4.60
CA TRP A 79 -0.21 -5.36 3.91
C TRP A 79 -0.60 -5.12 2.46
N ILE A 80 -0.96 -6.19 1.73
CA ILE A 80 -1.50 -6.09 0.38
C ILE A 80 -2.75 -5.22 0.38
N LEU A 81 -3.67 -5.45 1.33
CA LEU A 81 -4.90 -4.67 1.45
C LEU A 81 -4.62 -3.18 1.65
N PHE A 82 -3.69 -2.83 2.55
CA PHE A 82 -3.34 -1.43 2.83
C PHE A 82 -2.72 -0.74 1.62
N LEU A 83 -1.76 -1.38 0.96
CA LEU A 83 -1.14 -0.80 -0.23
C LEU A 83 -2.15 -0.67 -1.37
N HIS A 84 -3.00 -1.67 -1.56
CA HIS A 84 -4.05 -1.62 -2.58
C HIS A 84 -5.06 -0.50 -2.29
N TYR A 85 -5.49 -0.35 -1.05
CA TYR A 85 -6.37 0.73 -0.62
C TYR A 85 -5.76 2.10 -0.92
N LEU A 86 -4.53 2.36 -0.49
CA LEU A 86 -3.86 3.64 -0.74
C LEU A 86 -3.62 3.91 -2.23
N ALA A 87 -3.33 2.87 -3.02
CA ALA A 87 -3.04 3.02 -4.44
C ALA A 87 -4.28 3.06 -5.35
N CYS A 88 -5.45 2.66 -4.85
CA CYS A 88 -6.67 2.49 -5.65
C CYS A 88 -7.88 3.25 -5.12
N ALA A 89 -7.85 3.78 -3.90
CA ALA A 89 -8.95 4.58 -3.37
C ALA A 89 -9.33 5.67 -4.37
N ASP A 90 -10.63 5.83 -4.62
CA ASP A 90 -11.19 6.79 -5.57
C ASP A 90 -11.86 7.99 -4.89
N GLY A 91 -12.09 7.91 -3.58
CA GLY A 91 -12.65 9.00 -2.78
C GLY A 91 -14.16 9.19 -2.94
N THR A 92 -14.86 8.17 -3.44
CA THR A 92 -16.32 8.18 -3.64
C THR A 92 -17.10 7.73 -2.40
#